data_AF-A0A419HC32-F1
#
_entry.id   AF-A0A419HC32-F1
#
_cell.length_a   1.000
_cell.length_b   1.000
_cell.length_c   1.000
_cell.angle_alpha   90.00
_cell.angle_beta   90.00
_cell.angle_gamma   90.00
#
_symmetry.space_group_name_H-M   'P 1'
#
loop_
_entity.id
_entity.type
_entity.pdbx_description
1 polymer ?
#
loop_
_entity_poly.entity_id
_entity_poly.type
_entity_poly.pdbx_seq_one_letter_code
_entity_poly.pdbx_strand_id
1 'polypeptide(L)'
;MRGSRSVALQLTTLKVLLEHAQKIDKATRAEAFDMLAPKDRLSAVTPDGQLLGTVTMSAPRPRVTIDDEQKLISWLVDRYPDHLADDMVVTGPADRVAEVLAAYAPELVTRQPVLRDWARAELIELAQAAGHPVGPGGEVELPGISVTTPNGVVSVRLEPGAASTIIELIRSGHLAIDGTLRALEAGESDAA
;
A
#
# COMPACT_ATOMS: atom_id res chain seq x y z
N MET A 1 -14.95 44.33 -11.38
CA MET A 1 -13.97 44.09 -10.28
C MET A 1 -14.56 43.46 -8.99
N ARG A 2 -15.88 43.48 -8.72
CA ARG A 2 -16.45 42.81 -7.53
C ARG A 2 -16.44 41.27 -7.59
N GLY A 3 -16.59 40.68 -8.80
CA GLY A 3 -16.57 39.21 -8.97
C GLY A 3 -15.22 38.57 -8.65
N SER A 4 -14.10 39.17 -9.06
CA SER A 4 -12.76 38.61 -8.86
C SER A 4 -12.34 38.53 -7.38
N ARG A 5 -12.73 39.51 -6.56
CA ARG A 5 -12.47 39.49 -5.10
C ARG A 5 -13.30 38.41 -4.40
N SER A 6 -14.55 38.20 -4.83
CA SER A 6 -15.43 37.16 -4.29
C SER A 6 -14.91 35.76 -4.59
N VAL A 7 -14.45 35.51 -5.82
CA VAL A 7 -13.90 34.20 -6.22
C VAL A 7 -12.58 33.93 -5.52
N ALA A 8 -11.71 34.94 -5.38
CA ALA A 8 -10.45 34.78 -4.64
C ALA A 8 -10.68 34.42 -3.17
N LEU A 9 -11.66 35.05 -2.52
CA LEU A 9 -12.07 34.71 -1.15
C LEU A 9 -12.58 33.27 -1.08
N GLN A 10 -13.48 32.86 -1.97
CA GLN A 10 -14.02 31.50 -2.01
C GLN A 10 -12.92 30.43 -2.18
N LEU A 11 -12.02 30.62 -3.14
CA LEU A 11 -10.91 29.68 -3.37
C LEU A 11 -9.98 29.58 -2.16
N THR A 12 -9.66 30.72 -1.54
CA THR A 12 -8.80 30.76 -0.35
C THR A 12 -9.46 30.03 0.82
N THR A 13 -10.74 30.30 1.07
CA THR A 13 -11.49 29.61 2.13
C THR A 13 -11.57 28.10 1.89
N LEU A 14 -11.89 27.66 0.66
CA LEU A 14 -11.95 26.24 0.33
C LEU A 14 -10.59 25.55 0.50
N LYS A 15 -9.49 26.23 0.14
CA LYS A 15 -8.14 25.70 0.31
C LYS A 15 -7.81 25.50 1.79
N VAL A 16 -8.11 26.47 2.64
CA VAL A 16 -7.92 26.37 4.09
C VAL A 16 -8.74 25.22 4.69
N LEU A 17 -10.02 25.11 4.30
CA LEU A 17 -10.89 24.02 4.76
C LEU A 17 -10.37 22.64 4.33
N LEU A 18 -9.92 22.51 3.08
CA LEU A 18 -9.35 21.26 2.57
C LEU A 18 -8.08 20.87 3.31
N GLU A 19 -7.15 21.80 3.51
CA GLU A 19 -5.91 21.53 4.24
C GLU A 19 -6.18 21.17 5.71
N HIS A 20 -7.14 21.84 6.33
CA HIS A 20 -7.57 21.53 7.69
C HIS A 20 -8.20 20.13 7.78
N ALA A 21 -9.12 19.80 6.86
CA ALA A 21 -9.75 18.48 6.79
C ALA A 21 -8.74 17.37 6.52
N GLN A 22 -7.75 17.61 5.65
CA GLN A 22 -6.65 16.66 5.40
C GLN A 22 -5.78 16.43 6.64
N LYS A 23 -5.50 17.49 7.42
CA LYS A 23 -4.74 17.37 8.67
C LYS A 23 -5.50 16.53 9.69
N ILE A 24 -6.81 16.76 9.83
CA ILE A 24 -7.68 15.99 10.73
C ILE A 24 -7.80 14.54 10.25
N ASP A 25 -8.12 14.29 8.98
CA ASP A 25 -8.20 12.94 8.40
C ASP A 25 -6.91 12.14 8.65
N LYS A 26 -5.74 12.77 8.47
CA LYS A 26 -4.46 12.13 8.76
C LYS A 26 -4.31 11.77 10.24
N ALA A 27 -4.68 12.67 11.15
CA ALA A 27 -4.60 12.42 12.60
C ALA A 27 -5.59 11.32 13.02
N THR A 28 -6.85 11.41 12.60
CA THR A 28 -7.90 10.43 12.90
C THR A 28 -7.60 9.06 12.31
N ARG A 29 -6.98 8.97 11.12
CA ARG A 29 -6.52 7.68 10.56
C ARG A 29 -5.40 7.06 11.36
N ALA A 30 -4.49 7.87 11.92
CA ALA A 30 -3.42 7.37 12.79
C ALA A 30 -4.00 6.83 14.09
N GLU A 31 -4.94 7.56 14.70
CA GLU A 31 -5.68 7.08 15.88
C GLU A 31 -6.45 5.79 15.59
N ALA A 32 -7.18 5.73 14.47
CA ALA A 32 -7.85 4.52 14.03
C ALA A 32 -6.87 3.37 13.76
N PHE A 33 -5.66 3.66 13.29
CA PHE A 33 -4.62 2.66 13.10
C PHE A 33 -4.13 2.07 14.42
N ASP A 34 -3.96 2.91 15.44
CA ASP A 34 -3.54 2.48 16.78
C ASP A 34 -4.65 1.71 17.52
N MET A 35 -5.91 1.99 17.21
CA MET A 35 -7.07 1.35 17.86
C MET A 35 -7.52 0.04 17.21
N LEU A 36 -7.28 -0.14 15.90
CA LEU A 36 -7.79 -1.28 15.15
C LEU A 36 -6.75 -2.39 15.07
N ALA A 37 -7.14 -3.59 15.49
CA ALA A 37 -6.35 -4.79 15.25
C ALA A 37 -6.38 -5.17 13.76
N PRO A 38 -5.37 -5.90 13.26
CA PRO A 38 -5.39 -6.43 11.91
C PRO A 38 -6.67 -7.23 11.63
N LYS A 39 -7.39 -6.89 10.56
CA LYS A 39 -8.73 -7.39 10.13
C LYS A 39 -9.95 -6.74 10.81
N ASP A 40 -9.78 -5.76 11.69
CA ASP A 40 -10.93 -5.08 12.29
C ASP A 40 -11.71 -4.24 11.27
N ARG A 41 -13.02 -4.12 11.51
CA ARG A 41 -13.97 -3.32 10.73
C ARG A 41 -14.88 -2.54 11.65
N LEU A 42 -14.97 -1.23 11.43
CA LEU A 42 -15.92 -0.33 12.09
C LEU A 42 -16.95 0.20 11.10
N SER A 43 -18.18 0.38 11.56
CA SER A 43 -19.24 1.05 10.82
C SER A 43 -19.43 2.46 11.35
N ALA A 44 -19.37 3.45 10.46
CA ALA A 44 -19.76 4.82 10.77
C ALA A 44 -21.26 4.94 10.57
N VAL A 45 -22.01 5.07 11.66
CA VAL A 45 -23.46 5.26 11.67
C VAL A 45 -23.80 6.64 12.21
N THR A 46 -24.85 7.24 11.68
CA THR A 46 -25.43 8.46 12.23
C THR A 46 -26.11 8.19 13.58
N PRO A 47 -26.42 9.23 14.38
CA PRO A 47 -27.19 9.07 15.62
C PRO A 47 -28.56 8.41 15.44
N ASP A 48 -29.20 8.61 14.28
CA ASP A 48 -30.47 7.96 13.88
C ASP A 48 -30.27 6.56 13.27
N GLY A 49 -29.04 6.05 13.25
CA GLY A 49 -28.73 4.67 12.86
C GLY A 49 -28.50 4.44 11.36
N GLN A 50 -28.52 5.49 10.53
CA GLN A 50 -28.20 5.38 9.11
C GLN A 50 -26.71 5.10 8.90
N LEU A 51 -26.38 4.10 8.09
CA LEU A 51 -25.00 3.79 7.74
C LEU A 51 -24.42 4.83 6.77
N LEU A 52 -23.30 5.44 7.15
CA LEU A 52 -22.54 6.38 6.32
C LEU A 52 -21.35 5.74 5.62
N GLY A 53 -20.80 4.69 6.21
CA GLY A 53 -19.64 4.01 5.65
C GLY A 53 -18.97 3.04 6.61
N THR A 54 -17.85 2.48 6.16
CA THR A 54 -17.07 1.53 6.96
C THR A 54 -15.57 1.82 6.89
N VAL A 55 -14.89 1.59 8.01
CA VAL A 55 -13.43 1.71 8.19
C VAL A 55 -12.86 0.31 8.40
N THR A 56 -11.83 -0.09 7.65
CA THR A 56 -11.25 -1.45 7.78
C THR A 56 -9.73 -1.40 7.93
N MET A 57 -9.17 -2.22 8.83
CA MET A 57 -7.74 -2.44 9.02
C MET A 57 -7.27 -3.70 8.30
N SER A 58 -6.13 -3.61 7.61
CA SER A 58 -5.55 -4.74 6.89
C SER A 58 -4.62 -5.59 7.78
N ALA A 59 -4.26 -6.79 7.31
CA ALA A 59 -3.33 -7.70 7.98
C ALA A 59 -2.28 -8.26 6.99
N PRO A 60 -1.18 -7.54 6.72
CA PRO A 60 -0.13 -8.00 5.82
C PRO A 60 0.76 -9.08 6.49
N ARG A 61 1.34 -9.99 5.70
CA ARG A 61 2.20 -11.09 6.20
C ARG A 61 3.68 -10.66 6.32
N PRO A 62 4.46 -11.24 7.26
CA PRO A 62 5.85 -10.86 7.47
C PRO A 62 6.77 -11.29 6.31
N ARG A 63 7.87 -10.55 6.12
CA ARG A 63 8.94 -10.82 5.15
C ARG A 63 10.28 -10.83 5.84
N VAL A 64 11.18 -11.71 5.39
CA VAL A 64 12.56 -11.80 5.87
C VAL A 64 13.50 -11.43 4.73
N THR A 65 14.46 -10.56 5.02
CA THR A 65 15.55 -10.18 4.14
C THR A 65 16.88 -10.45 4.84
N ILE A 66 17.90 -10.81 4.08
CA ILE A 66 19.27 -10.92 4.58
C ILE A 66 19.89 -9.53 4.42
N ASP A 67 20.03 -8.82 5.53
CA ASP A 67 20.41 -7.40 5.51
C ASP A 67 21.93 -7.19 5.38
N ASP A 68 22.75 -8.21 5.69
CA ASP A 68 24.22 -8.17 5.59
C ASP A 68 24.77 -9.56 5.27
N GLU A 69 24.91 -9.82 3.98
CA GLU A 69 25.32 -11.11 3.43
C GLU A 69 26.78 -11.45 3.77
N GLN A 70 27.70 -10.47 3.77
CA GLN A 70 29.10 -10.70 4.10
C GLN A 70 29.32 -11.11 5.57
N LYS A 71 28.58 -10.51 6.52
CA LYS A 71 28.64 -10.96 7.92
C LYS A 71 28.07 -12.35 8.10
N LEU A 72 26.98 -12.66 7.40
CA LEU A 72 26.39 -13.99 7.43
C LEU A 72 27.39 -15.02 6.88
N ILE A 73 28.01 -14.75 5.73
CA ILE A 73 29.04 -15.60 5.13
C ILE A 73 30.21 -15.78 6.11
N SER A 74 30.76 -14.71 6.69
CA SER A 74 31.87 -14.82 7.64
C SER A 74 31.53 -15.68 8.86
N TRP A 75 30.30 -15.57 9.38
CA TRP A 75 29.82 -16.42 10.47
C TRP A 75 29.62 -17.89 10.04
N LEU A 76 29.21 -18.12 8.80
CA LEU A 76 29.03 -19.44 8.21
C LEU A 76 30.37 -20.14 7.92
N VAL A 77 31.42 -19.41 7.51
CA VAL A 77 32.77 -19.98 7.31
C VAL A 77 33.23 -20.76 8.53
N ASP A 78 33.00 -20.23 9.73
CA ASP A 78 33.49 -20.86 10.97
C ASP A 78 32.61 -22.00 11.47
N ARG A 79 31.29 -21.93 11.27
CA ARG A 79 30.32 -22.87 11.88
C ARG A 79 29.79 -23.91 10.92
N TYR A 80 29.69 -23.57 9.66
CA TYR A 80 29.17 -24.42 8.60
C TYR A 80 29.93 -24.15 7.30
N PRO A 81 31.26 -24.39 7.27
CA PRO A 81 32.08 -24.12 6.08
C PRO A 81 31.58 -24.86 4.84
N ASP A 82 30.98 -26.04 5.04
CA ASP A 82 30.37 -26.85 3.99
C ASP A 82 29.16 -26.17 3.32
N HIS A 83 28.69 -25.04 3.87
CA HIS A 83 27.66 -24.20 3.27
C HIS A 83 28.24 -23.08 2.38
N LEU A 84 29.55 -23.01 2.14
CA LEU A 84 30.22 -22.00 1.31
C LEU A 84 31.13 -22.63 0.25
N ALA A 85 31.39 -21.91 -0.85
CA ALA A 85 32.23 -22.37 -1.97
C ALA A 85 33.10 -21.23 -2.53
N ASP A 86 34.29 -21.58 -3.04
CA ASP A 86 35.22 -20.64 -3.70
C ASP A 86 34.83 -20.41 -5.17
N ASP A 87 35.02 -19.18 -5.67
CA ASP A 87 34.68 -18.79 -7.05
C ASP A 87 35.77 -17.93 -7.72
N MET A 88 35.89 -18.02 -9.05
CA MET A 88 36.85 -17.24 -9.86
C MET A 88 36.14 -16.11 -10.62
N VAL A 89 36.75 -14.92 -10.65
CA VAL A 89 36.12 -13.73 -11.25
C VAL A 89 36.74 -13.35 -12.60
N VAL A 90 35.90 -13.22 -13.61
CA VAL A 90 36.25 -12.79 -14.98
C VAL A 90 36.34 -11.26 -15.05
N THR A 91 37.45 -10.72 -15.56
CA THR A 91 37.74 -9.28 -15.53
C THR A 91 37.55 -8.53 -16.86
N GLY A 92 37.22 -9.23 -17.96
CA GLY A 92 36.94 -8.64 -19.28
C GLY A 92 35.43 -8.38 -19.56
N PRO A 93 35.08 -7.71 -20.67
CA PRO A 93 33.67 -7.52 -21.08
C PRO A 93 32.99 -8.87 -21.34
N ALA A 94 31.84 -9.08 -20.73
CA ALA A 94 31.22 -10.40 -20.59
C ALA A 94 30.77 -11.02 -21.92
N ASP A 95 30.28 -10.21 -22.85
CA ASP A 95 29.86 -10.64 -24.18
C ASP A 95 31.04 -11.17 -25.02
N ARG A 96 32.16 -10.44 -25.00
CA ARG A 96 33.42 -10.81 -25.65
C ARG A 96 34.01 -12.09 -25.07
N VAL A 97 34.00 -12.24 -23.75
CA VAL A 97 34.49 -13.45 -23.09
C VAL A 97 33.61 -14.65 -23.42
N ALA A 98 32.28 -14.47 -23.43
CA ALA A 98 31.34 -15.52 -23.78
C ALA A 98 31.48 -15.99 -25.24
N GLU A 99 31.67 -15.08 -26.19
CA GLU A 99 31.91 -15.44 -27.60
C GLU A 99 33.20 -16.23 -27.78
N VAL A 100 34.31 -15.78 -27.16
CA VAL A 100 35.59 -16.47 -27.25
C VAL A 100 35.50 -17.87 -26.65
N LEU A 101 34.91 -18.00 -25.45
CA LEU A 101 34.72 -19.30 -24.83
C LEU A 101 33.78 -20.19 -25.67
N ALA A 102 32.69 -19.65 -26.23
CA ALA A 102 31.77 -20.44 -27.06
C ALA A 102 32.40 -20.97 -28.36
N ALA A 103 33.40 -20.26 -28.89
CA ALA A 103 34.09 -20.66 -30.10
C ALA A 103 35.23 -21.66 -29.85
N TYR A 104 35.99 -21.50 -28.76
CA TYR A 104 37.24 -22.24 -28.53
C TYR A 104 37.20 -23.24 -27.40
N ALA A 105 36.33 -23.05 -26.41
CA ALA A 105 36.14 -23.96 -25.29
C ALA A 105 34.64 -24.00 -24.96
N PRO A 106 33.77 -24.47 -25.89
CA PRO A 106 32.33 -24.44 -25.74
C PRO A 106 31.83 -25.21 -24.51
N GLU A 107 32.63 -26.14 -23.98
CA GLU A 107 32.39 -26.82 -22.71
C GLU A 107 32.47 -25.89 -21.48
N LEU A 108 33.19 -24.77 -21.60
CA LEU A 108 33.38 -23.80 -20.52
C LEU A 108 32.30 -22.72 -20.48
N VAL A 109 31.37 -22.69 -21.44
CA VAL A 109 30.24 -21.77 -21.43
C VAL A 109 28.94 -22.48 -21.71
N THR A 110 27.96 -22.20 -20.86
CA THR A 110 26.63 -22.77 -21.03
C THR A 110 25.69 -21.69 -21.52
N ARG A 111 24.95 -22.00 -22.59
CA ARG A 111 23.87 -21.13 -23.05
C ARG A 111 22.77 -21.16 -22.02
N GLN A 112 22.62 -20.06 -21.29
CA GLN A 112 21.51 -19.90 -20.37
C GLN A 112 20.40 -19.09 -21.05
N PRO A 113 19.15 -19.57 -21.02
CA PRO A 113 18.04 -18.79 -21.51
C PRO A 113 17.84 -17.58 -20.58
N VAL A 114 17.85 -16.38 -21.18
CA VAL A 114 17.54 -15.13 -20.47
C VAL A 114 16.09 -14.77 -20.74
N LEU A 115 15.36 -14.44 -19.67
CA LEU A 115 13.98 -13.98 -19.76
C LEU A 115 13.96 -12.61 -20.45
N ARG A 116 13.34 -12.55 -21.63
CA ARG A 116 13.22 -11.32 -22.42
C ARG A 116 12.29 -10.32 -21.75
N ASP A 117 12.55 -9.04 -21.97
CA ASP A 117 11.84 -7.95 -21.28
C ASP A 117 10.32 -7.99 -21.49
N TRP A 118 9.86 -8.33 -22.70
CA TRP A 118 8.43 -8.47 -22.98
C TRP A 118 7.79 -9.62 -22.18
N ALA A 119 8.48 -10.76 -22.05
CA ALA A 119 7.99 -11.92 -21.30
C ALA A 119 8.01 -11.64 -19.79
N ARG A 120 9.00 -10.87 -19.32
CA ARG A 120 9.05 -10.38 -17.95
C ARG A 120 7.86 -9.47 -17.64
N ALA A 121 7.53 -8.54 -18.54
CA ALA A 121 6.39 -7.64 -18.37
C ALA A 121 5.06 -8.41 -18.31
N GLU A 122 4.88 -9.39 -19.22
CA GLU A 122 3.72 -10.27 -19.25
C GLU A 122 3.55 -11.06 -17.94
N LEU A 123 4.63 -11.64 -17.43
CA LEU A 123 4.62 -12.38 -16.15
C LEU A 123 4.26 -11.49 -14.95
N ILE A 124 4.71 -10.23 -14.94
CA ILE A 124 4.35 -9.28 -13.89
C ILE A 124 2.86 -8.94 -13.96
N GLU A 125 2.34 -8.70 -15.16
CA GLU A 125 0.91 -8.38 -15.37
C GLU A 125 0.01 -9.54 -14.92
N LEU A 126 0.35 -10.77 -15.30
CA LEU A 126 -0.36 -11.98 -14.88
C LEU A 126 -0.32 -12.16 -13.35
N ALA A 127 0.85 -11.99 -12.73
CA ALA A 127 1.00 -12.13 -11.28
C ALA A 127 0.29 -11.02 -10.49
N GLN A 128 0.20 -9.81 -11.04
CA GLN A 128 -0.58 -8.71 -10.46
C GLN A 128 -2.08 -8.98 -10.56
N ALA A 129 -2.55 -9.46 -11.71
CA ALA A 129 -3.95 -9.81 -11.91
C ALA A 129 -4.40 -10.96 -11.00
N ALA A 130 -3.54 -11.96 -10.78
CA ALA A 130 -3.81 -13.07 -9.88
C ALA A 130 -3.59 -12.74 -8.39
N GLY A 131 -2.88 -11.65 -8.08
CA GLY A 131 -2.53 -11.27 -6.70
C GLY A 131 -1.50 -12.19 -6.03
N HIS A 132 -0.97 -13.15 -6.77
CA HIS A 132 0.11 -14.06 -6.41
C HIS A 132 0.90 -14.43 -7.67
N PRO A 133 2.14 -14.94 -7.55
CA PRO A 133 2.91 -15.38 -8.71
C PRO A 133 2.14 -16.43 -9.54
N VAL A 134 1.96 -16.18 -10.84
CA VAL A 134 1.33 -17.11 -11.80
C VAL A 134 1.99 -17.06 -13.18
N GLY A 135 2.17 -18.22 -13.78
CA GLY A 135 2.85 -18.42 -15.04
C GLY A 135 1.91 -18.21 -16.22
N PRO A 136 2.43 -18.15 -17.45
CA PRO A 136 1.63 -17.91 -18.63
C PRO A 136 0.71 -19.10 -18.96
N GLY A 137 0.98 -20.29 -18.42
CA GLY A 137 0.11 -21.47 -18.51
C GLY A 137 -0.85 -21.62 -17.33
N GLY A 138 -0.84 -20.69 -16.37
CA GLY A 138 -1.65 -20.76 -15.15
C GLY A 138 -0.98 -21.50 -14.00
N GLU A 139 0.31 -21.81 -14.11
CA GLU A 139 1.08 -22.43 -13.03
C GLU A 139 1.20 -21.47 -11.84
N VAL A 140 0.88 -21.94 -10.63
CA VAL A 140 0.98 -21.13 -9.41
C VAL A 140 2.36 -21.29 -8.76
N GLU A 141 2.80 -20.27 -8.03
CA GLU A 141 4.08 -20.25 -7.28
C GLU A 141 5.35 -20.27 -8.16
N LEU A 142 5.46 -19.36 -9.14
CA LEU A 142 6.72 -19.31 -9.92
C LEU A 142 7.91 -18.94 -9.04
N PRO A 143 8.99 -19.73 -9.14
CA PRO A 143 10.26 -19.37 -8.55
C PRO A 143 10.74 -18.00 -9.06
N GLY A 144 11.23 -17.15 -8.15
CA GLY A 144 11.86 -15.87 -8.49
C GLY A 144 10.91 -14.68 -8.65
N ILE A 145 9.59 -14.86 -8.57
CA ILE A 145 8.60 -13.77 -8.56
C ILE A 145 7.95 -13.72 -7.18
N SER A 146 8.01 -12.57 -6.50
CA SER A 146 7.28 -12.35 -5.26
C SER A 146 6.37 -11.13 -5.39
N VAL A 147 5.11 -11.30 -5.02
CA VAL A 147 4.13 -10.21 -5.01
C VAL A 147 3.99 -9.73 -3.58
N THR A 148 4.29 -8.45 -3.35
CA THR A 148 4.07 -7.80 -2.05
C THR A 148 2.82 -6.99 -2.11
N THR A 149 1.94 -7.21 -1.15
CA THR A 149 0.86 -6.25 -0.89
C THR A 149 1.35 -5.34 0.24
N PRO A 150 1.48 -4.02 0.02
CA PRO A 150 1.93 -3.10 1.06
C PRO A 150 1.00 -3.15 2.28
N ASN A 151 1.52 -2.74 3.44
CA ASN A 151 0.76 -2.66 4.68
C ASN A 151 -0.55 -1.96 4.41
N GLY A 152 -1.63 -2.68 4.65
CA GLY A 152 -2.87 -2.22 4.08
C GLY A 152 -3.41 -1.06 4.88
N VAL A 153 -4.07 -0.27 4.08
CA VAL A 153 -4.47 1.07 4.37
C VAL A 153 -5.73 0.98 5.23
N VAL A 154 -5.82 1.82 6.25
CA VAL A 154 -7.12 2.14 6.87
C VAL A 154 -7.99 2.69 5.74
N SER A 155 -8.85 1.85 5.21
CA SER A 155 -9.69 2.20 4.06
C SER A 155 -11.05 2.62 4.56
N VAL A 156 -11.52 3.76 4.05
CA VAL A 156 -12.86 4.28 4.34
C VAL A 156 -13.68 4.09 3.08
N ARG A 157 -14.80 3.37 3.19
CA ARG A 157 -15.78 3.24 2.12
C ARG A 157 -17.06 3.93 2.54
N LEU A 158 -17.50 4.92 1.76
CA LEU A 158 -18.75 5.63 1.98
C LEU A 158 -19.92 4.87 1.35
N GLU A 159 -21.08 4.94 1.99
CA GLU A 159 -22.35 4.46 1.43
C GLU A 159 -22.90 5.47 0.39
N PRO A 160 -23.67 5.00 -0.61
CA PRO A 160 -24.39 5.89 -1.51
C PRO A 160 -25.28 6.88 -0.72
N GLY A 161 -25.14 8.17 -0.99
CA GLY A 161 -25.88 9.21 -0.26
C GLY A 161 -25.29 9.60 1.10
N ALA A 162 -24.17 9.02 1.52
CA ALA A 162 -23.47 9.44 2.72
C ALA A 162 -23.04 10.91 2.64
N ALA A 163 -22.57 11.38 1.48
CA ALA A 163 -22.14 12.76 1.29
C ALA A 163 -23.27 13.78 1.55
N SER A 164 -24.46 13.55 1.00
CA SER A 164 -25.62 14.41 1.26
C SER A 164 -26.04 14.36 2.73
N THR A 165 -26.03 13.18 3.34
CA THR A 165 -26.38 13.00 4.75
C THR A 165 -25.40 13.74 5.67
N ILE A 166 -24.10 13.63 5.42
CA ILE A 166 -23.04 14.36 6.15
C ILE A 166 -23.21 15.87 5.98
N ILE A 167 -23.50 16.35 4.76
CA ILE A 167 -23.75 17.78 4.51
C ILE A 167 -24.96 18.27 5.32
N GLU A 168 -26.04 17.50 5.37
CA GLU A 168 -27.21 17.88 6.17
C GLU A 168 -26.90 17.86 7.67
N LEU A 169 -26.15 16.88 8.17
CA LEU A 169 -25.72 16.84 9.58
C LEU A 169 -24.82 18.03 9.95
N ILE A 170 -23.95 18.47 9.02
CA ILE A 170 -23.15 19.68 9.21
C ILE A 170 -24.04 20.92 9.23
N ARG A 171 -24.98 21.01 8.27
CA ARG A 171 -25.90 22.15 8.16
C ARG A 171 -26.81 22.27 9.37
N SER A 172 -27.30 21.14 9.89
CA SER A 172 -28.15 21.08 11.08
C SER A 172 -27.36 21.24 12.38
N GLY A 173 -26.04 21.38 12.32
CA GLY A 173 -25.17 21.58 13.49
C GLY A 173 -24.94 20.32 14.34
N HIS A 174 -25.37 19.14 13.87
CA HIS A 174 -25.17 17.88 14.58
C HIS A 174 -23.76 17.31 14.37
N LEU A 175 -23.10 17.70 13.28
CA LEU A 175 -21.73 17.35 12.96
C LEU A 175 -20.92 18.63 12.73
N ALA A 176 -19.74 18.71 13.32
CA ALA A 176 -18.80 19.77 12.98
C ALA A 176 -18.02 19.42 11.69
N ILE A 177 -17.41 20.43 11.05
CA ILE A 177 -16.65 20.24 9.80
C ILE A 177 -15.43 19.30 10.00
N ASP A 178 -14.95 19.18 11.23
CA ASP A 178 -13.88 18.24 11.61
C ASP A 178 -14.36 16.79 11.82
N GLY A 179 -15.66 16.52 11.65
CA GLY A 179 -16.25 15.19 11.81
C GLY A 179 -16.63 14.85 13.26
N THR A 180 -16.50 15.78 14.21
CA THR A 180 -16.95 15.56 15.59
C THR A 180 -18.46 15.70 15.71
N LEU A 181 -19.12 14.73 16.36
CA LEU A 181 -20.53 14.84 16.73
C LEU A 181 -20.67 15.90 17.82
N ARG A 182 -21.60 16.83 17.63
CA ARG A 182 -21.97 17.79 18.67
C ARG A 182 -23.06 17.18 19.53
N ALA A 183 -22.91 17.28 20.85
CA ALA A 183 -23.96 16.88 21.77
C ALA A 183 -25.23 17.68 21.44
N LEU A 184 -26.33 16.98 21.20
CA LEU A 184 -27.65 17.59 21.26
C LEU A 184 -27.80 18.10 22.69
N GLU A 185 -27.93 19.42 22.87
CA GLU A 185 -28.48 19.93 24.12
C GLU A 185 -29.84 19.28 24.27
N ALA A 186 -29.95 18.34 25.20
CA ALA A 186 -31.22 17.77 25.60
C ALA A 186 -32.03 18.95 26.13
N GLY A 187 -32.89 19.50 25.28
CA GLY A 187 -33.83 20.52 25.70
C GLY A 187 -34.65 19.92 26.82
N GLU A 188 -34.45 20.45 28.03
CA GLU A 188 -35.40 20.38 29.13
C GLU A 188 -36.75 20.80 28.59
N SER A 189 -37.54 19.81 28.16
CA SER A 189 -38.98 19.91 28.14
C SER A 189 -39.45 19.70 29.57
N ASP A 190 -39.19 20.68 30.42
CA ASP A 190 -39.92 20.82 31.68
C ASP A 190 -41.30 21.38 31.31
N ALA A 191 -42.22 20.45 31.05
CA ALA A 191 -43.63 20.73 30.83
C ALA A 191 -44.42 20.08 31.98
N ALA A 192 -45.02 20.98 32.78
CA ALA A 192 -46.08 20.81 33.78
C ALA A 192 -45.66 20.44 35.21
#